data_AF-A0A939RZJ1-F1
#
_entry.id   AF-A0A939RZJ1-F1
#
_cell.length_a   1.000
_cell.length_b   1.000
_cell.length_c   1.000
_cell.angle_alpha   90.00
_cell.angle_beta   90.00
_cell.angle_gamma   90.00
#
_symmetry.space_group_name_H-M   'P 1'
#
loop_
_entity.id
_entity.type
_entity.pdbx_description
1 polymer ?
#
loop_
_entity_poly.entity_id
_entity_poly.type
_entity_poly.pdbx_seq_one_letter_code
_entity_poly.pdbx_strand_id
1 'polypeptide(L)'
;MPSRQNLYDLYGSTSLLNLERRIAEGKIPTAEELAAVLEANSAEPLPAWFSALVVKSLRGELKKRGRPPKDDALFSIRFQLARAKYRQYLTWLQKRERAVGLKGWPAVRDQKWWTGPPHERAARMASARWLRHMDWRAFLNRVSSS
;
A
#
# COMPACT_ATOMS: atom_id res chain seq x y z
N MET A 1 3.04 10.29 48.26
CA MET A 1 3.66 11.39 47.49
C MET A 1 3.60 11.01 46.02
N PRO A 2 2.86 11.70 45.14
CA PRO A 2 2.89 11.38 43.72
C PRO A 2 4.27 11.80 43.18
N SER A 3 5.05 10.82 42.71
CA SER A 3 6.32 11.09 42.03
C SER A 3 6.01 11.94 40.80
N ARG A 4 6.71 13.07 40.64
CA ARG A 4 6.58 13.91 39.44
C ARG A 4 7.10 13.11 38.26
N GLN A 5 6.20 12.51 37.47
CA GLN A 5 6.53 11.87 36.21
C GLN A 5 7.19 12.91 35.30
N ASN A 6 8.45 12.67 34.92
CA ASN A 6 9.19 13.52 34.00
C ASN A 6 8.78 13.16 32.55
N LEU A 7 8.98 14.09 31.61
CA LEU A 7 8.75 13.83 30.18
C LEU A 7 9.51 12.61 29.66
N TYR A 8 10.66 12.29 30.26
CA TYR A 8 11.42 11.07 29.99
C TYR A 8 10.70 9.80 30.42
N ASP A 9 9.92 9.82 31.51
CA ASP A 9 9.14 8.67 31.98
C ASP A 9 7.93 8.43 31.06
N LEU A 10 7.41 9.50 30.45
CA LEU A 10 6.24 9.46 29.55
C LEU A 10 6.60 9.18 28.08
N TYR A 11 7.78 9.60 27.62
CA TYR A 11 8.16 9.55 26.20
C TYR A 11 9.54 8.93 25.92
N GLY A 12 10.24 8.47 26.95
CA GLY A 12 11.52 7.79 26.82
C GLY A 12 11.43 6.46 26.07
N SER A 13 12.58 5.88 25.75
CA SER A 13 12.70 4.60 25.07
C SER A 13 12.12 3.42 25.86
N THR A 14 12.07 3.56 27.20
CA THR A 14 11.55 2.56 28.15
C THR A 14 10.10 2.81 28.58
N SER A 15 9.44 3.84 28.03
CA SER A 15 8.07 4.19 28.41
C SER A 15 7.04 3.33 27.67
N LEU A 16 6.07 2.77 28.41
CA LEU A 16 4.95 2.02 27.86
C LEU A 16 4.09 2.85 26.89
N LEU A 17 3.88 4.14 27.20
CA LEU A 17 3.09 5.05 26.35
C LEU A 17 3.78 5.30 25.00
N ASN A 18 5.09 5.49 25.02
CA ASN A 18 5.86 5.67 23.79
C ASN A 18 5.87 4.39 22.94
N LEU A 19 5.98 3.23 23.59
CA LEU A 19 5.90 1.93 22.91
C LEU A 19 4.53 1.72 22.26
N GLU A 20 3.43 2.01 22.97
CA GLU A 20 2.08 1.94 22.44
C GLU A 20 1.90 2.82 21.20
N ARG A 21 2.39 4.06 21.26
CA ARG A 21 2.39 4.98 20.11
C ARG A 21 3.19 4.42 18.93
N ARG A 22 4.39 3.88 19.16
CA ARG A 22 5.24 3.29 18.11
C ARG A 22 4.55 2.08 17.45
N ILE A 23 3.83 1.27 18.23
CA ILE A 23 3.04 0.14 17.71
C ILE A 23 1.86 0.64 16.87
N ALA A 24 1.16 1.69 17.30
CA ALA A 24 0.09 2.31 16.54
C ALA A 24 0.59 2.87 15.19
N GLU A 25 1.82 3.39 15.14
CA GLU A 25 2.52 3.81 13.92
C GLU A 25 3.00 2.63 13.05
N GLY A 26 2.81 1.39 13.50
CA GLY A 26 3.16 0.17 12.77
C GLY A 26 4.62 -0.27 12.94
N LYS A 27 5.36 0.28 13.91
CA LYS A 27 6.70 -0.20 14.24
C LYS A 27 6.58 -1.44 15.13
N ILE A 28 7.32 -2.49 14.78
CA ILE A 28 7.42 -3.70 15.61
C ILE A 28 8.61 -3.52 16.54
N PRO A 29 8.42 -3.62 17.86
CA PRO A 29 9.51 -3.54 18.81
C PRO A 29 10.40 -4.78 18.74
N THR A 30 11.70 -4.60 18.95
CA THR A 30 12.66 -5.72 19.04
C THR A 30 12.53 -6.43 20.40
N ALA A 31 13.11 -7.62 20.51
CA ALA A 31 13.18 -8.35 21.78
C ALA A 31 13.92 -7.53 22.85
N GLU A 32 15.00 -6.84 22.47
CA GLU A 32 15.77 -5.96 23.36
C GLU A 32 14.95 -4.75 23.82
N GLU A 33 14.18 -4.12 22.93
CA GLU A 33 13.29 -3.01 23.30
C GLU A 33 12.18 -3.45 24.25
N LEU A 34 11.59 -4.63 24.02
CA LEU A 34 10.59 -5.20 24.93
C LEU A 34 11.18 -5.53 26.30
N ALA A 35 12.41 -6.06 26.34
CA ALA A 35 13.10 -6.35 27.59
C ALA A 35 13.39 -5.06 28.38
N ALA A 36 13.90 -4.02 27.73
CA ALA A 36 14.17 -2.73 28.37
C ALA A 36 12.91 -2.07 28.94
N VAL A 37 11.78 -2.15 28.22
CA VAL A 37 10.49 -1.66 28.72
C VAL A 37 9.97 -2.52 29.88
N LEU A 38 10.14 -3.84 29.81
CA LEU A 38 9.74 -4.76 30.87
C LEU A 38 10.54 -4.54 32.16
N GLU A 39 11.85 -4.36 32.06
CA GLU A 39 12.75 -4.08 33.20
C GLU A 39 12.43 -2.74 33.86
N ALA A 40 12.19 -1.70 33.06
CA ALA A 40 11.92 -0.36 33.58
C ALA A 40 10.55 -0.23 34.27
N ASN A 41 9.57 -1.07 33.90
CA ASN A 41 8.19 -1.00 34.41
C ASN A 41 7.83 -2.22 35.30
N SER A 42 8.83 -2.96 35.79
CA SER A 42 8.61 -4.22 36.53
C SER A 42 7.97 -4.02 37.92
N ALA A 43 8.01 -2.80 38.46
CA ALA A 43 7.47 -2.47 39.77
C ALA A 43 5.95 -2.20 39.75
N GLU A 44 5.36 -2.01 38.57
CA GLU A 44 3.93 -1.70 38.40
C GLU A 44 3.19 -2.87 37.73
N PRO A 45 1.88 -3.05 37.98
CA PRO A 45 1.09 -4.03 37.27
C PRO A 45 1.06 -3.70 35.78
N LEU A 46 1.61 -4.61 34.97
CA LEU A 46 1.71 -4.42 33.53
C LEU A 46 0.33 -4.40 32.86
N PRO A 47 0.08 -3.46 31.93
CA PRO A 47 -1.15 -3.43 31.16
C PRO A 47 -1.38 -4.72 30.37
N ALA A 48 -2.64 -5.19 30.31
CA ALA A 48 -3.00 -6.43 29.61
C ALA A 48 -2.59 -6.45 28.12
N TRP A 49 -2.64 -5.28 27.45
CA TRP A 49 -2.23 -5.14 26.06
C TRP A 49 -0.73 -5.42 25.86
N PHE A 50 0.11 -5.04 26.82
CA PHE A 50 1.56 -5.21 26.77
C PHE A 50 1.94 -6.68 27.03
N SER A 51 1.31 -7.31 28.02
CA SER A 51 1.49 -8.75 28.26
C SER A 51 1.12 -9.60 27.05
N ALA A 52 0.01 -9.28 26.37
CA ALA A 52 -0.38 -9.95 25.14
C ALA A 52 0.63 -9.74 23.99
N LEU A 53 1.24 -8.56 23.90
CA LEU A 53 2.30 -8.25 22.94
C LEU A 53 3.57 -9.08 23.19
N VAL A 54 4.01 -9.15 24.45
CA VAL A 54 5.19 -9.94 24.85
C VAL A 54 4.96 -11.42 24.55
N VAL A 55 3.78 -11.96 24.86
CA VAL A 55 3.42 -13.35 24.53
C VAL A 55 3.50 -13.61 23.02
N LYS A 56 2.96 -12.70 22.20
CA LYS A 56 3.06 -12.80 20.73
C LYS A 56 4.50 -12.72 20.24
N SER A 57 5.33 -11.89 20.87
CA SER A 57 6.76 -11.79 20.57
C SER A 57 7.49 -13.10 20.83
N LEU A 58 7.29 -13.67 22.04
CA LEU A 58 7.92 -14.93 22.46
C LEU A 58 7.50 -16.12 21.58
N ARG A 59 6.29 -16.08 21.03
CA ARG A 59 5.80 -17.10 20.08
C ARG A 59 6.25 -16.86 18.63
N GLY A 60 6.96 -15.77 18.34
CA GLY A 60 7.35 -15.40 16.98
C GLY A 60 6.16 -14.97 16.10
N GLU A 61 5.03 -14.62 16.71
CA GLU A 61 3.78 -14.24 16.01
C GLU A 61 3.74 -12.76 15.62
N LEU A 62 4.74 -11.97 16.03
CA LEU A 62 4.89 -10.57 15.62
C LEU A 62 5.30 -10.45 14.14
N LYS A 63 4.30 -10.54 13.27
CA LYS A 63 4.49 -10.32 11.83
C LYS A 63 4.53 -8.84 11.53
N LYS A 64 5.54 -8.40 10.75
CA LYS A 64 5.59 -7.07 10.12
C LYS A 64 4.27 -6.82 9.41
N ARG A 65 3.42 -5.95 9.98
CA ARG A 65 2.37 -5.29 9.20
C ARG A 65 3.11 -4.52 8.13
N GLY A 66 3.13 -5.07 6.91
CA GLY A 66 3.79 -4.44 5.78
C GLY A 66 3.30 -3.01 5.68
N ARG A 67 4.23 -2.06 5.64
CA ARG A 67 3.90 -0.68 5.26
C ARG A 67 3.25 -0.79 3.86
N PRO A 68 2.05 -0.20 3.61
CA PRO A 68 1.64 -0.02 2.23
C PRO A 68 2.78 0.72 1.53
N PRO A 69 3.30 0.22 0.39
CA PRO A 69 4.42 0.86 -0.28
C PRO A 69 4.06 2.34 -0.43
N LYS A 70 4.97 3.21 0.01
CA LYS A 70 4.81 4.65 -0.15
C LYS A 70 4.60 4.84 -1.65
N ASP A 71 3.37 5.10 -2.09
CA ASP A 71 3.07 5.26 -3.51
C ASP A 71 4.01 6.35 -4.00
N ASP A 72 5.00 5.95 -4.81
CA ASP A 72 6.01 6.85 -5.34
C ASP A 72 5.26 8.02 -5.99
N ALA A 73 5.61 9.26 -5.65
CA ALA A 73 4.93 10.43 -6.20
C ALA A 73 4.92 10.38 -7.75
N LEU A 74 6.00 9.86 -8.34
CA LEU A 74 6.08 9.60 -9.77
C LEU A 74 5.12 8.52 -10.24
N PHE A 75 4.95 7.45 -9.47
CA PHE A 75 3.96 6.41 -9.75
C PHE A 75 2.54 6.98 -9.71
N SER A 76 2.21 7.80 -8.71
CA SER A 76 0.91 8.47 -8.60
C SER A 76 0.64 9.37 -9.81
N ILE A 77 1.62 10.17 -10.24
CA ILE A 77 1.51 11.03 -11.43
C ILE A 77 1.32 10.18 -12.70
N ARG A 78 2.14 9.14 -12.88
CA ARG A 78 2.02 8.21 -14.03
C ARG A 78 0.67 7.51 -14.05
N PHE A 79 0.15 7.13 -12.88
CA PHE A 79 -1.16 6.49 -12.76
C PHE A 79 -2.29 7.44 -13.17
N GLN A 80 -2.27 8.69 -12.71
CA GLN A 80 -3.27 9.68 -13.14
C GLN A 80 -3.21 9.96 -14.64
N LEU A 81 -2.00 10.07 -15.21
CA LEU A 81 -1.82 10.24 -16.65
C LEU A 81 -2.31 9.03 -17.44
N ALA A 82 -2.03 7.82 -16.96
CA ALA A 82 -2.54 6.57 -17.52
C ALA A 82 -4.08 6.54 -17.48
N ARG A 83 -4.69 6.94 -16.36
CA ARG A 83 -6.16 7.03 -16.20
C ARG A 83 -6.78 8.01 -17.20
N ALA A 84 -6.18 9.19 -17.37
CA ALA A 84 -6.65 10.18 -18.34
C ALA A 84 -6.53 9.65 -19.78
N LYS A 85 -5.39 9.04 -20.13
CA LYS A 85 -5.16 8.45 -21.46
C LYS A 85 -6.07 7.26 -21.73
N TYR A 86 -6.31 6.42 -20.74
CA TYR A 86 -7.27 5.33 -20.82
C TYR A 86 -8.66 5.82 -21.25
N ARG A 87 -9.20 6.88 -20.60
CA ARG A 87 -10.50 7.45 -20.98
C ARG A 87 -10.50 7.98 -22.42
N GLN A 88 -9.43 8.66 -22.84
CA GLN A 88 -9.29 9.15 -24.22
C GLN A 88 -9.29 8.00 -25.23
N TYR A 89 -8.51 6.95 -24.97
CA TYR A 89 -8.44 5.77 -25.84
C TYR A 89 -9.76 5.01 -25.88
N LEU A 90 -10.45 4.88 -24.74
CA LEU A 90 -11.74 4.20 -24.67
C LEU A 90 -12.78 4.91 -25.53
N THR A 91 -12.92 6.23 -25.38
CA THR A 91 -13.86 7.02 -26.19
C THR A 91 -13.55 6.91 -27.68
N TRP A 92 -12.27 6.97 -28.05
CA TRP A 92 -11.85 6.80 -29.44
C TRP A 92 -12.18 5.40 -29.97
N LEU A 93 -11.87 4.34 -29.22
CA LEU A 93 -12.14 2.95 -29.61
C LEU A 93 -13.64 2.66 -29.71
N GLN A 94 -14.47 3.16 -28.80
CA GLN A 94 -15.92 3.03 -28.87
C GLN A 94 -16.49 3.70 -30.11
N LYS A 95 -16.03 4.92 -30.44
CA LYS A 95 -16.44 5.61 -31.67
C LYS A 95 -16.01 4.83 -32.91
N ARG A 96 -14.77 4.33 -32.91
CA ARG A 96 -14.21 3.54 -34.01
C ARG A 96 -14.96 2.22 -34.22
N GLU A 97 -15.28 1.52 -33.14
CA GLU A 97 -16.06 0.29 -33.16
C GLU A 97 -17.42 0.50 -33.83
N ARG A 98 -18.14 1.57 -33.47
CA ARG A 98 -19.44 1.92 -34.06
C ARG A 98 -19.35 2.31 -35.53
N ALA A 99 -18.28 2.98 -35.94
CA ALA A 99 -18.16 3.51 -37.30
C ALA A 99 -17.62 2.47 -38.30
N VAL A 100 -16.58 1.73 -37.93
CA VAL A 100 -15.80 0.89 -38.87
C VAL A 100 -15.36 -0.44 -38.25
N GLY A 101 -15.77 -0.73 -37.01
CA GLY A 101 -15.34 -1.91 -36.28
C GLY A 101 -13.89 -1.85 -35.78
N LEU A 102 -13.45 -2.99 -35.24
CA LEU A 102 -12.18 -3.10 -34.50
C LEU A 102 -11.14 -4.01 -35.17
N LYS A 103 -11.33 -4.37 -36.44
CA LYS A 103 -10.39 -5.24 -37.19
C LYS A 103 -8.95 -4.70 -37.18
N GLY A 104 -8.76 -3.39 -37.12
CA GLY A 104 -7.44 -2.76 -37.13
C GLY A 104 -6.87 -2.60 -38.53
N TRP A 105 -5.82 -1.79 -38.64
CA TRP A 105 -5.04 -1.68 -39.88
C TRP A 105 -4.00 -2.80 -39.96
N PRO A 106 -3.44 -3.14 -41.14
CA PRO A 106 -2.46 -4.21 -41.26
C PRO A 106 -1.29 -4.11 -40.27
N ALA A 107 -0.80 -2.91 -39.96
CA ALA A 107 0.29 -2.69 -39.01
C ALA A 107 -0.09 -2.97 -37.54
N VAL A 108 -1.40 -3.03 -37.22
CA VAL A 108 -1.90 -3.05 -35.84
C VAL A 108 -2.76 -4.28 -35.54
N ARG A 109 -3.42 -4.87 -36.54
CA ARG A 109 -4.43 -5.93 -36.35
C ARG A 109 -3.89 -7.17 -35.63
N ASP A 110 -2.60 -7.49 -35.84
CA ASP A 110 -1.94 -8.67 -35.28
C ASP A 110 -1.19 -8.35 -33.97
N GLN A 111 -1.26 -7.12 -33.48
CA GLN A 111 -0.60 -6.71 -32.25
C GLN A 111 -1.34 -7.23 -31.01
N LYS A 112 -0.60 -7.79 -30.05
CA LYS A 112 -1.16 -8.30 -28.78
C LYS A 112 -2.01 -7.26 -28.04
N TRP A 113 -1.61 -5.99 -28.06
CA TRP A 113 -2.34 -4.89 -27.41
C TRP A 113 -3.63 -4.48 -28.13
N TRP A 114 -3.85 -4.97 -29.36
CA TRP A 114 -5.01 -4.67 -30.20
C TRP A 114 -6.07 -5.78 -30.23
N THR A 115 -6.09 -6.64 -29.22
CA THR A 115 -7.05 -7.73 -29.07
C THR A 115 -8.16 -7.38 -28.07
N GLY A 116 -9.30 -8.07 -28.12
CA GLY A 116 -10.40 -7.88 -27.16
C GLY A 116 -11.32 -6.67 -27.42
N PRO A 117 -12.24 -6.35 -26.50
CA PRO A 117 -13.17 -5.21 -26.60
C PRO A 117 -12.48 -3.85 -26.36
N PRO A 118 -13.13 -2.71 -26.67
CA PRO A 118 -12.57 -1.36 -26.51
C PRO A 118 -11.92 -1.10 -25.14
N HIS A 119 -12.58 -1.57 -24.08
CA HIS A 119 -12.14 -1.39 -22.69
C HIS A 119 -10.78 -2.04 -22.42
N GLU A 120 -10.59 -3.28 -22.88
CA GLU A 120 -9.31 -3.99 -22.72
C GLU A 120 -8.20 -3.36 -23.56
N ARG A 121 -8.50 -3.00 -24.82
CA ARG A 121 -7.53 -2.34 -25.70
C ARG A 121 -7.06 -1.02 -25.12
N ALA A 122 -7.99 -0.19 -24.64
CA ALA A 122 -7.67 1.08 -24.00
C ALA A 122 -6.77 0.88 -22.77
N ALA A 123 -7.06 -0.12 -21.94
CA ALA A 123 -6.25 -0.45 -20.77
C ALA A 123 -4.84 -0.92 -21.15
N ARG A 124 -4.71 -1.79 -22.16
CA ARG A 124 -3.41 -2.26 -22.68
C ARG A 124 -2.59 -1.10 -23.23
N MET A 125 -3.21 -0.20 -24.00
CA MET A 125 -2.55 1.00 -24.54
C MET A 125 -2.06 1.95 -23.44
N ALA A 126 -2.89 2.20 -22.42
CA ALA A 126 -2.54 3.12 -21.33
C ALA A 126 -1.44 2.54 -20.41
N SER A 127 -1.58 1.28 -19.99
CA SER A 127 -0.63 0.62 -19.10
C SER A 127 0.74 0.42 -19.75
N ALA A 128 0.79 -0.03 -21.01
CA ALA A 128 2.06 -0.27 -21.72
C ALA A 128 2.93 1.00 -21.84
N ARG A 129 2.31 2.18 -21.97
CA ARG A 129 3.02 3.46 -22.13
C ARG A 129 3.51 4.03 -20.79
N TRP A 130 2.69 3.96 -19.75
CA TRP A 130 2.89 4.74 -18.52
C TRP A 130 3.19 3.90 -17.28
N LEU A 131 2.82 2.62 -17.29
CA LEU A 131 2.84 1.74 -16.13
C LEU A 131 3.51 0.40 -16.48
N ARG A 132 4.80 0.46 -16.86
CA ARG A 132 5.59 -0.71 -17.29
C ARG A 132 5.57 -1.90 -16.31
N HIS A 133 5.38 -1.64 -15.02
CA HIS A 133 5.37 -2.66 -13.96
C HIS A 133 3.95 -3.11 -13.56
N MET A 134 2.90 -2.59 -14.19
CA MET A 134 1.51 -2.91 -13.86
C MET A 134 0.85 -3.62 -15.03
N ASP A 135 0.27 -4.80 -14.76
CA ASP A 135 -0.57 -5.47 -15.75
C ASP A 135 -1.83 -4.66 -16.05
N TRP A 136 -2.32 -4.73 -17.28
CA TRP A 136 -3.50 -3.97 -17.71
C TRP A 136 -4.76 -4.36 -16.93
N ARG A 137 -4.86 -5.61 -16.44
CA ARG A 137 -5.96 -6.04 -15.56
C ARG A 137 -5.86 -5.38 -14.19
N ALA A 138 -4.67 -5.35 -13.61
CA ALA A 138 -4.43 -4.67 -12.33
C ALA A 138 -4.73 -3.17 -12.44
N PHE A 139 -4.38 -2.54 -13.57
CA PHE A 139 -4.76 -1.16 -13.86
C PHE A 139 -6.28 -0.99 -13.90
N LEU A 140 -7.02 -1.85 -14.61
CA LEU A 140 -8.47 -1.78 -14.66
C LEU A 140 -9.13 -1.96 -13.30
N ASN A 141 -8.69 -2.96 -12.53
CA ASN A 141 -9.19 -3.18 -11.17
C ASN A 141 -9.01 -1.92 -10.32
N ARG A 142 -7.82 -1.29 -10.39
CA ARG A 142 -7.53 -0.07 -9.65
C ARG A 142 -8.37 1.12 -10.13
N VAL A 143 -8.63 1.24 -11.44
CA VAL A 143 -9.50 2.29 -12.00
C VAL A 143 -10.96 2.09 -11.59
N SER A 144 -11.44 0.85 -11.49
CA SER A 144 -12.81 0.52 -11.06
C SER A 144 -13.01 0.71 -9.55
N SER A 145 -11.96 0.52 -8.75
CA SER A 145 -12.01 0.72 -7.29
C SER A 145 -11.75 2.17 -6.84
N SER A 146 -11.45 3.11 -7.76
CA SER A 146 -11.14 4.53 -7.48
C SER A 146 -12.21 5.50 -7.95
#